data_AF-A0A699XAP8-F1
#
_entry.id   AF-A0A699XAP8-F1
#
_cell.length_a   1.000
_cell.length_b   1.000
_cell.length_c   1.000
_cell.angle_alpha   90.00
_cell.angle_beta   90.00
_cell.angle_gamma   90.00
#
_symmetry.space_group_name_H-M   'P 1'
#
loop_
_entity.id
_entity.type
_entity.pdbx_description
1 polymer ?
#
loop_
_entity_poly.entity_id
_entity_poly.type
_entity_poly.pdbx_seq_one_letter_code
_entity_poly.pdbx_strand_id
1 'polypeptide(L)'
;MKFMHEMGGTIPDVAHIDEPYWFAHEGDLSPEAFGLRAARQLEEKILELGADTVAAFVAEPFQGAGGMIIPPSTYWPEIQRICRKYDVL
;
A
#
# COMPACT_ATOMS: atom_id res chain seq x y z
N MET A 1 -6.15 -0.98 -8.38
CA MET A 1 -7.40 -0.16 -8.30
C MET A 1 -7.47 1.03 -9.28
N LYS A 2 -6.57 1.15 -10.29
CA LYS A 2 -6.44 2.35 -11.14
C LYS A 2 -7.75 2.83 -11.80
N PHE A 3 -8.55 1.91 -12.34
CA PHE A 3 -9.84 2.22 -12.95
C PHE A 3 -10.82 2.93 -12.00
N MET A 4 -10.81 2.60 -10.70
CA MET A 4 -11.70 3.24 -9.73
C MET A 4 -11.34 4.71 -9.47
N HIS A 5 -10.05 5.04 -9.45
CA HIS A 5 -9.59 6.42 -9.27
C HIS A 5 -9.86 7.29 -10.51
N GLU A 6 -9.99 6.69 -11.70
CA GLU A 6 -10.38 7.40 -12.92
C GLU A 6 -11.88 7.77 -12.93
N MET A 7 -12.75 6.97 -12.28
CA MET A 7 -14.19 7.22 -12.23
C MET A 7 -14.60 8.38 -11.30
N GLY A 8 -13.90 8.54 -10.17
CA GLY A 8 -14.23 9.53 -9.15
C GLY A 8 -13.26 10.71 -9.04
N GLY A 9 -12.14 10.66 -9.78
CA GLY A 9 -11.03 11.59 -9.61
C GLY A 9 -10.22 11.32 -8.34
N THR A 10 -9.15 12.10 -8.16
CA THR A 10 -8.32 12.06 -6.95
C THR A 10 -8.71 13.17 -5.97
N ILE A 11 -8.57 12.90 -4.68
CA ILE A 11 -8.72 13.90 -3.63
C ILE A 11 -7.39 14.66 -3.52
N PRO A 12 -7.38 16.00 -3.36
CA PRO A 12 -6.15 16.74 -3.08
C PRO A 12 -5.39 16.15 -1.89
N ASP A 13 -4.07 16.15 -1.97
CA ASP A 13 -3.15 15.68 -0.92
C ASP A 13 -3.33 14.20 -0.53
N VAL A 14 -3.99 13.40 -1.38
CA VAL A 14 -4.10 11.95 -1.24
C VAL A 14 -3.33 11.25 -2.36
N ALA A 15 -2.26 10.54 -1.97
CA ALA A 15 -1.53 9.64 -2.84
C ALA A 15 -2.00 8.18 -2.63
N HIS A 16 -1.86 7.37 -3.67
CA HIS A 16 -2.20 5.95 -3.64
C HIS A 16 -0.96 5.11 -4.00
N ILE A 17 -0.84 3.95 -3.34
CA ILE A 17 0.04 2.84 -3.73
C ILE A 17 -0.84 1.65 -4.15
N ASP A 18 -0.26 0.62 -4.76
CA ASP A 18 -1.04 -0.54 -5.21
C ASP A 18 -1.61 -1.35 -4.04
N GLU A 19 -2.73 -2.05 -4.29
CA GLU A 19 -3.30 -2.99 -3.34
C GLU A 19 -2.40 -4.24 -3.12
N PRO A 20 -2.35 -4.80 -1.89
CA PRO A 20 -1.62 -6.04 -1.59
C PRO A 20 -2.37 -7.29 -2.06
N TYR A 21 -2.89 -7.28 -3.29
CA TYR A 21 -3.70 -8.37 -3.86
C TYR A 21 -2.83 -9.39 -4.61
N TRP A 22 -2.24 -10.33 -3.87
CA TRP A 22 -1.34 -11.34 -4.43
C TRP A 22 -1.95 -12.06 -5.64
N PHE A 23 -3.16 -12.61 -5.51
CA PHE A 23 -3.83 -13.42 -6.54
C PHE A 23 -4.04 -12.72 -7.89
N ALA A 24 -4.36 -11.42 -7.90
CA ALA A 24 -4.56 -10.68 -9.15
C ALA A 24 -3.28 -10.15 -9.78
N HIS A 25 -2.22 -10.02 -8.98
CA HIS A 25 -0.92 -9.50 -9.41
C HIS A 25 0.13 -10.62 -9.51
N GLU A 26 -0.32 -11.87 -9.60
CA GLU A 26 0.55 -13.06 -9.63
C GLU A 26 1.48 -13.07 -10.86
N GLY A 27 2.77 -12.95 -10.55
CA GLY A 27 3.88 -13.49 -11.33
C GLY A 27 4.58 -14.60 -10.53
N ASP A 28 5.91 -14.62 -10.49
CA ASP A 28 6.73 -15.72 -9.93
C ASP A 28 6.98 -15.65 -8.40
N LEU A 29 6.29 -14.77 -7.66
CA LEU A 29 6.60 -14.52 -6.24
C LEU A 29 5.72 -15.34 -5.29
N SER A 30 6.34 -15.84 -4.22
CA SER A 30 5.59 -16.36 -3.07
C SER A 30 4.75 -15.24 -2.42
N PRO A 31 3.66 -15.57 -1.73
CA PRO A 31 2.85 -14.59 -1.00
C PRO A 31 3.69 -13.69 -0.09
N GLU A 32 4.67 -14.25 0.62
CA GLU A 32 5.54 -13.53 1.55
C GLU A 32 6.43 -12.51 0.83
N ALA A 33 7.03 -12.92 -0.30
CA ALA A 33 7.86 -12.03 -1.12
C ALA A 33 7.02 -10.92 -1.76
N PHE A 34 5.81 -11.25 -2.21
CA PHE A 34 4.86 -10.27 -2.72
C PHE A 34 4.43 -9.28 -1.64
N GLY A 35 4.13 -9.75 -0.42
CA GLY A 35 3.73 -8.88 0.69
C GLY A 35 4.80 -7.84 1.04
N LEU A 36 6.08 -8.23 1.00
CA LEU A 36 7.20 -7.30 1.18
C LEU A 36 7.30 -6.30 0.02
N ARG A 37 7.16 -6.76 -1.23
CA ARG A 37 7.16 -5.89 -2.41
C ARG A 37 6.04 -4.86 -2.32
N ALA A 38 4.81 -5.30 -2.03
CA ALA A 38 3.65 -4.44 -1.92
C ALA A 38 3.82 -3.40 -0.80
N ALA A 39 4.29 -3.82 0.39
CA ALA A 39 4.53 -2.90 1.50
C ALA A 39 5.60 -1.84 1.19
N ARG A 40 6.67 -2.23 0.46
CA ARG A 40 7.77 -1.31 0.11
C ARG A 40 7.39 -0.22 -0.89
N GLN A 41 6.28 -0.37 -1.61
CA GLN A 41 5.73 0.73 -2.40
C GLN A 41 5.38 1.94 -1.53
N LEU A 42 5.03 1.74 -0.24
CA LEU A 42 4.85 2.85 0.69
C LEU A 42 6.14 3.65 0.87
N GLU A 43 7.26 2.96 1.09
CA GLU A 43 8.57 3.61 1.26
C GLU A 43 9.00 4.34 -0.02
N GLU A 44 8.80 3.72 -1.19
CA GLU A 44 9.04 4.36 -2.49
C GLU A 44 8.19 5.63 -2.64
N LYS A 45 6.90 5.57 -2.30
CA LYS A 45 6.00 6.72 -2.40
C LYS A 45 6.33 7.83 -1.41
N ILE A 46 6.69 7.50 -0.18
CA ILE A 46 7.13 8.48 0.83
C ILE A 46 8.36 9.24 0.32
N LEU A 47 9.34 8.53 -0.26
CA LEU A 47 10.54 9.15 -0.80
C LEU A 47 10.27 9.99 -2.05
N GLU A 48 9.32 9.57 -2.89
CA GLU A 48 8.88 10.33 -4.07
C GLU A 48 8.22 11.66 -3.69
N LEU A 49 7.36 11.66 -2.67
CA LEU A 49 6.65 12.86 -2.20
C LEU A 49 7.54 13.78 -1.33
N GLY A 50 8.58 13.21 -0.70
CA GLY A 50 9.36 13.86 0.34
C GLY A 50 8.80 13.50 1.72
N ALA A 51 9.63 12.89 2.56
CA ALA A 51 9.18 12.30 3.82
C ALA A 51 8.60 13.33 4.82
N ASP A 52 9.01 14.59 4.71
CA ASP A 52 8.51 15.72 5.50
C ASP A 52 7.11 16.20 5.08
N THR A 53 6.58 15.69 3.96
CA THR A 53 5.26 16.05 3.44
C THR A 53 4.18 14.99 3.68
N VAL A 54 4.56 13.79 4.15
CA VAL A 54 3.64 12.66 4.35
C VAL A 54 3.20 12.58 5.80
N ALA A 55 1.91 12.77 6.06
CA ALA A 55 1.37 12.78 7.42
C ALA A 55 0.97 11.40 7.95
N ALA A 56 0.33 10.57 7.12
CA ALA A 56 -0.28 9.31 7.56
C ALA A 56 -0.37 8.27 6.44
N PHE A 57 -0.41 7.00 6.83
CA PHE A 57 -0.79 5.87 6.00
C PHE A 57 -2.14 5.32 6.47
N VAL A 58 -3.10 5.22 5.55
CA VAL A 58 -4.44 4.71 5.85
C VAL A 58 -4.73 3.49 5.00
N ALA A 59 -5.11 2.38 5.64
CA ALA A 59 -5.50 1.16 4.96
C ALA A 59 -6.45 0.31 5.83
N GLU A 60 -7.35 -0.44 5.19
CA GLU A 60 -8.18 -1.45 5.84
C GLU A 60 -7.32 -2.68 6.20
N PRO A 61 -7.48 -3.34 7.37
CA PRO A 61 -6.75 -4.57 7.73
C PRO A 61 -6.80 -5.67 6.66
N PHE A 62 -7.94 -5.75 5.98
CA PHE A 62 -8.22 -6.48 4.75
C PHE A 62 -9.21 -5.61 3.96
N GLN A 63 -9.11 -5.55 2.63
CA GLN A 63 -9.98 -4.65 1.85
C GLN A 63 -11.33 -5.32 1.61
N GLY A 64 -12.40 -4.76 2.18
CA GLY A 64 -13.74 -5.33 2.09
C GLY A 64 -14.35 -5.11 0.72
N ALA A 65 -14.72 -3.85 0.41
CA ALA A 65 -15.36 -3.47 -0.84
C ALA A 65 -14.45 -3.67 -2.07
N GLY A 66 -13.13 -3.73 -1.87
CA GLY A 66 -12.16 -4.05 -2.92
C GLY A 66 -12.16 -5.52 -3.37
N GLY A 67 -12.93 -6.40 -2.72
CA GLY A 67 -13.08 -7.80 -3.10
C GLY A 67 -12.52 -8.80 -2.09
N MET A 68 -12.62 -8.52 -0.79
CA MET A 68 -12.10 -9.39 0.28
C MET A 68 -10.61 -9.71 0.12
N ILE A 69 -9.81 -8.68 -0.13
CA ILE A 69 -8.36 -8.82 -0.35
C ILE A 69 -7.68 -8.98 1.01
N ILE A 70 -7.10 -10.17 1.23
CA ILE A 70 -6.34 -10.50 2.44
C ILE A 70 -4.85 -10.28 2.13
N PRO A 71 -4.17 -9.33 2.78
CA PRO A 71 -2.75 -9.11 2.54
C PRO A 71 -1.92 -10.29 3.05
N PRO A 72 -0.78 -10.61 2.42
CA PRO A 72 0.15 -11.60 2.95
C PRO A 72 0.64 -11.23 4.35
N SER A 73 1.02 -12.24 5.14
CA SER A 73 1.43 -12.07 6.55
C SER A 73 2.63 -11.14 6.76
N THR A 74 3.47 -10.96 5.73
CA THR A 74 4.63 -10.08 5.74
C THR A 74 4.29 -8.59 5.50
N TYR A 75 3.09 -8.26 5.02
CA TYR A 75 2.71 -6.91 4.63
C TYR A 75 2.64 -5.94 5.82
N TRP A 76 1.79 -6.24 6.81
CA TRP A 76 1.57 -5.35 7.95
C TRP A 76 2.80 -5.09 8.83
N PRO A 77 3.64 -6.10 9.14
CA PRO A 77 4.90 -5.85 9.86
C PRO A 77 5.83 -4.87 9.10
N GLU A 78 5.90 -4.98 7.77
CA GLU A 78 6.74 -4.12 6.95
C GLU A 78 6.16 -2.70 6.83
N ILE A 79 4.85 -2.55 6.65
CA ILE A 79 4.16 -1.24 6.70
C ILE A 79 4.46 -0.54 8.03
N GLN A 80 4.30 -1.23 9.16
CA GLN A 80 4.54 -0.64 10.48
C GLN A 80 6.01 -0.21 10.65
N ARG A 81 6.96 -1.00 10.14
CA ARG A 81 8.39 -0.65 10.15
C ARG A 81 8.65 0.62 9.34
N ILE A 82 8.04 0.74 8.15
CA ILE A 82 8.18 1.90 7.25
C ILE A 82 7.57 3.15 7.89
N CYS A 83 6.32 3.09 8.38
CA CYS A 83 5.67 4.23 9.04
C CYS A 83 6.52 4.77 10.19
N ARG A 84 7.02 3.88 11.07
CA ARG A 84 7.90 4.26 12.18
C ARG A 84 9.24 4.84 11.73
N LYS A 85 9.78 4.40 10.59
CA LYS A 85 11.05 4.91 10.06
C LYS A 85 10.95 6.37 9.60
N TYR A 86 9.79 6.75 9.06
CA TYR A 86 9.56 8.08 8.46
C TYR A 86 8.66 8.99 9.30
N ASP A 87 8.32 8.59 10.53
CA ASP A 87 7.40 9.33 11.42
C ASP A 87 6.01 9.58 10.80
N VAL A 88 5.51 8.59 10.06
CA VAL A 88 4.18 8.59 9.44
C VAL A 88 3.19 7.89 10.38
N LEU A 89 2.02 8.50 10.58
CA LEU A 89 0.92 7.92 11.39
C LEU A 89 0.35 6.64 10.76
#